data_AF-A0ABD5MXV2-F1
#
_entry.id   AF-A0ABD5MXV2-F1
#
_cell.length_a   1.000
_cell.length_b   1.000
_cell.length_c   1.000
_cell.angle_alpha   90.00
_cell.angle_beta   90.00
_cell.angle_gamma   90.00
#
_symmetry.space_group_name_H-M   'P 1'
#
loop_
_entity.id
_entity.type
_entity.pdbx_description
1 polymer ?
#
loop_
_entity_poly.entity_id
_entity_poly.type
_entity_poly.pdbx_seq_one_letter_code
_entity_poly.pdbx_strand_id
1 'polypeptide(L)'
;MEIVQLSTIIFPLTIIITILVSVILYLRRKNEGTDYEKEMKRLRQLLLKGKLDRKSFLRVRDNLKVEALFADEIKRLDNMLTQKSIDSESHRRMKKILEMSFTEKLEIIDRKYKYVNQKRTSQKMTPS
;
A
#
# COMPACT_ATOMS: atom_id res chain seq x y z
N MET A 1 7.68 57.37 -6.30
CA MET A 1 8.79 56.40 -6.45
C MET A 1 8.67 55.20 -5.50
N GLU A 2 7.56 55.03 -4.76
CA GLU A 2 7.41 53.95 -3.77
C GLU A 2 6.75 52.68 -4.33
N ILE A 3 5.89 52.81 -5.34
CA ILE A 3 5.16 51.68 -5.96
C ILE A 3 6.14 50.71 -6.65
N VAL A 4 7.21 51.24 -7.24
CA VAL A 4 8.23 50.43 -7.93
C VAL A 4 9.03 49.58 -6.91
N GLN A 5 9.36 50.15 -5.75
CA GLN A 5 10.09 49.45 -4.68
C GLN A 5 9.25 48.33 -4.03
N LEU A 6 7.95 48.57 -3.82
CA LEU A 6 7.02 47.52 -3.37
C LEU A 6 6.94 46.37 -4.37
N SER A 7 6.83 46.67 -5.67
CA SER A 7 6.74 45.64 -6.72
C SER A 7 8.00 44.78 -6.84
N THR A 8 9.20 45.37 -6.67
CA THR A 8 10.48 44.64 -6.69
C THR A 8 10.68 43.70 -5.51
N ILE A 9 10.01 43.93 -4.37
CA ILE A 9 10.09 43.05 -3.18
C ILE A 9 9.00 41.99 -3.23
N ILE A 10 7.78 42.38 -3.65
CA ILE A 10 6.63 41.46 -3.72
C ILE A 10 6.89 40.36 -4.74
N PHE A 11 7.39 40.68 -5.93
CA PHE A 11 7.58 39.70 -7.00
C PHE A 11 8.49 38.50 -6.63
N PRO A 12 9.71 38.68 -6.11
CA PRO A 12 10.54 37.57 -5.67
C PRO A 12 9.95 36.84 -4.46
N LEU A 13 9.24 37.55 -3.57
CA LEU A 13 8.57 36.93 -2.43
C LEU A 13 7.47 35.96 -2.90
N THR A 14 6.65 36.36 -3.88
CA THR A 14 5.62 35.50 -4.45
C THR A 14 6.21 34.25 -5.09
N ILE A 15 7.32 34.39 -5.83
CA ILE A 15 8.03 33.26 -6.45
C ILE A 15 8.53 32.28 -5.38
N ILE A 16 9.15 32.78 -4.31
CA ILE A 16 9.62 31.94 -3.20
C ILE A 16 8.46 31.19 -2.55
N ILE A 17 7.33 31.88 -2.30
CA ILE A 17 6.12 31.25 -1.74
C ILE A 17 5.59 30.17 -2.69
N THR A 18 5.52 30.42 -4.00
CA THR A 18 5.07 29.43 -4.98
C THR A 18 5.97 28.20 -4.99
N ILE A 19 7.30 28.38 -4.99
CA ILE A 19 8.26 27.27 -4.93
C ILE A 19 8.08 26.50 -3.62
N LEU A 20 7.92 27.18 -2.48
CA LEU A 20 7.73 26.55 -1.19
C LEU A 20 6.44 25.70 -1.17
N VAL A 21 5.34 26.25 -1.69
CA VAL A 21 4.06 25.53 -1.82
C VAL A 21 4.20 24.33 -2.76
N SER A 22 4.89 24.47 -3.90
CA SER A 22 5.16 23.36 -4.81
C SER A 22 6.01 22.26 -4.15
N VAL A 23 7.02 22.63 -3.36
CA VAL A 23 7.87 21.68 -2.61
C VAL A 23 7.06 20.99 -1.51
N ILE A 24 6.23 21.71 -0.77
CA ILE A 24 5.35 21.13 0.26
C ILE A 24 4.35 20.16 -0.37
N LEU A 25 3.73 20.53 -1.49
CA LEU A 25 2.81 19.64 -2.22
C LEU A 25 3.54 18.43 -2.78
N TYR A 26 4.75 18.60 -3.32
CA TYR A 26 5.58 17.50 -3.81
C TYR A 26 5.99 16.54 -2.67
N LEU A 27 6.44 17.07 -1.53
CA LEU A 27 6.81 16.29 -0.36
C LEU A 27 5.60 15.58 0.25
N ARG A 28 4.43 16.22 0.27
CA ARG A 28 3.17 15.59 0.70
C ARG A 28 2.82 14.42 -0.23
N ARG A 29 2.87 14.62 -1.54
CA ARG A 29 2.60 13.58 -2.56
C ARG A 29 3.64 12.45 -2.54
N LYS A 30 4.89 12.74 -2.17
CA LYS A 30 5.96 11.74 -2.01
C LYS A 30 5.86 10.97 -0.69
N ASN A 31 5.34 11.60 0.37
CA ASN A 31 5.05 10.96 1.66
C ASN A 31 3.74 10.17 1.67
N GLU A 32 2.92 10.27 0.61
CA GLU A 32 1.89 9.30 0.24
C GLU A 32 2.52 8.03 -0.38
N GLY A 33 3.69 7.60 0.12
CA GLY A 33 4.07 6.20 -0.05
C GLY A 33 2.88 5.36 0.40
N THR A 34 2.38 4.52 -0.49
CA THR A 34 1.16 3.73 -0.28
C THR A 34 1.26 3.04 1.08
N ASP A 35 0.13 2.81 1.76
CA ASP A 35 0.18 2.17 3.09
C ASP A 35 0.95 0.84 3.05
N TYR A 36 0.94 0.17 1.90
CA TYR A 36 1.84 -0.93 1.54
C TYR A 36 3.34 -0.62 1.73
N GLU A 37 3.86 0.47 1.18
CA GLU A 37 5.28 0.82 1.30
C GLU A 37 5.68 1.11 2.74
N LYS A 38 4.81 1.77 3.51
CA LYS A 38 5.03 2.06 4.93
C LYS A 38 5.10 0.77 5.74
N GLU A 39 4.13 -0.12 5.56
CA GLU A 39 4.10 -1.43 6.23
C GLU A 39 5.25 -2.33 5.77
N MET A 40 5.61 -2.32 4.49
CA MET A 40 6.77 -3.05 3.97
C MET A 40 8.08 -2.57 4.59
N LYS A 41 8.25 -1.26 4.77
CA LYS A 41 9.42 -0.67 5.44
C LYS A 41 9.51 -1.11 6.90
N ARG A 42 8.38 -1.10 7.63
CA ARG A 42 8.29 -1.61 9.00
C ARG A 42 8.64 -3.11 9.06
N LEU A 43 8.10 -3.90 8.14
CA LEU A 43 8.36 -5.34 8.07
C LEU A 43 9.84 -5.66 7.81
N ARG A 44 10.50 -4.91 6.91
CA ARG A 44 11.94 -5.02 6.66
C ARG A 44 12.76 -4.65 7.90
N GLN A 45 12.37 -3.59 8.62
CA GLN A 45 13.04 -3.22 9.87
C GLN A 45 12.91 -4.31 10.94
N LEU A 46 11.76 -4.97 11.05
CA LEU A 46 11.56 -6.08 11.99
C LEU A 46 12.43 -7.30 11.65
N LEU A 47 12.57 -7.61 10.35
CA LEU A 47 13.47 -8.66 9.87
C LEU A 47 14.94 -8.34 10.19
N LEU A 48 15.38 -7.11 9.90
CA LEU A 48 16.77 -6.68 10.16
C LEU A 48 17.09 -6.63 11.67
N LYS A 49 16.11 -6.30 12.51
CA LYS A 49 16.25 -6.33 13.97
C LYS A 49 16.23 -7.75 14.55
N GLY A 50 16.10 -8.80 13.73
CA GLY A 50 16.02 -10.19 14.18
C GLY A 50 14.74 -10.53 14.96
N LYS A 51 13.78 -9.60 15.03
CA LYS A 51 12.49 -9.80 15.74
C LYS A 51 11.49 -10.60 14.92
N LEU A 52 11.78 -10.82 13.64
CA LEU A 52 10.91 -11.50 12.70
C LEU A 52 11.70 -12.56 11.93
N ASP A 53 11.23 -13.81 11.99
CA ASP A 53 11.81 -14.88 11.19
C ASP A 53 11.56 -14.64 9.69
N ARG A 54 12.48 -15.13 8.84
CA ARG A 54 12.39 -15.00 7.38
C ARG A 54 11.09 -15.59 6.83
N LYS A 55 10.56 -16.65 7.44
CA LYS A 55 9.28 -17.24 7.01
C LYS A 55 8.10 -16.33 7.33
N SER A 56 8.05 -15.82 8.55
CA SER A 56 7.01 -14.88 8.98
C SER A 56 7.04 -13.61 8.15
N PHE A 57 8.24 -13.12 7.81
CA PHE A 57 8.42 -12.04 6.85
C PHE A 57 7.79 -12.34 5.49
N LEU A 58 8.11 -13.49 4.87
CA LEU A 58 7.58 -13.83 3.55
C LEU A 58 6.05 -13.99 3.56
N ARG A 59 5.48 -14.58 4.62
CA ARG A 59 4.04 -14.72 4.79
C ARG A 59 3.36 -13.35 4.88
N VAL A 60 3.81 -12.49 5.79
CA VAL A 60 3.22 -11.15 6.00
C VAL A 60 3.41 -10.28 4.75
N ARG A 61 4.57 -10.38 4.08
CA ARG A 61 4.83 -9.69 2.81
C ARG A 61 3.84 -10.09 1.71
N ASP A 62 3.58 -11.39 1.57
CA ASP A 62 2.66 -11.91 0.56
C ASP A 62 1.21 -11.46 0.87
N ASN A 63 0.80 -11.48 2.14
CA ASN A 63 -0.50 -10.96 2.57
C ASN A 63 -0.65 -9.46 2.26
N LEU A 64 0.33 -8.64 2.67
CA LEU A 64 0.35 -7.19 2.42
C LEU A 64 0.25 -6.87 0.92
N LYS A 65 0.86 -7.70 0.06
CA LYS A 65 0.78 -7.51 -1.39
C LYS A 65 -0.65 -7.75 -1.91
N VAL A 66 -1.33 -8.78 -1.40
CA VAL A 66 -2.71 -9.07 -1.79
C VAL A 66 -3.67 -8.00 -1.26
N GLU A 67 -3.47 -7.52 -0.03
CA GLU A 67 -4.22 -6.40 0.56
C GLU A 67 -4.07 -5.11 -0.26
N ALA A 68 -2.85 -4.76 -0.65
CA ALA A 68 -2.61 -3.57 -1.47
C ALA A 68 -3.34 -3.63 -2.81
N LEU A 69 -3.28 -4.77 -3.51
CA LEU A 69 -3.99 -4.96 -4.77
C LEU A 69 -5.51 -4.89 -4.59
N PHE A 70 -6.03 -5.45 -3.50
CA PHE A 70 -7.46 -5.38 -3.20
C PHE A 70 -7.92 -3.94 -2.92
N ALA A 71 -7.15 -3.18 -2.15
CA ALA A 71 -7.45 -1.78 -1.86
C ALA A 71 -7.47 -0.92 -3.14
N ASP A 72 -6.50 -1.12 -4.04
CA ASP A 72 -6.47 -0.43 -5.34
C ASP A 72 -7.67 -0.77 -6.21
N GLU A 73 -8.07 -2.05 -6.25
CA GLU A 73 -9.19 -2.51 -7.06
C GLU A 73 -10.54 -2.01 -6.52
N ILE A 74 -10.72 -1.97 -5.19
CA ILE A 74 -11.89 -1.35 -4.56
C ILE A 74 -11.96 0.14 -4.87
N LYS A 75 -10.83 0.86 -4.76
CA LYS A 75 -10.78 2.27 -5.11
C LYS A 75 -11.13 2.51 -6.57
N ARG A 76 -10.69 1.64 -7.48
CA ARG A 76 -11.07 1.68 -8.90
C ARG A 76 -12.57 1.48 -9.07
N LEU A 77 -13.14 0.48 -8.39
CA LEU A 77 -14.56 0.18 -8.44
C LEU A 77 -15.42 1.33 -7.89
N ASP A 78 -15.00 1.96 -6.80
CA ASP A 78 -15.67 3.14 -6.21
C ASP A 78 -15.58 4.36 -7.13
N ASN A 79 -14.45 4.55 -7.82
CA ASN A 79 -14.32 5.58 -8.84
C ASN A 79 -15.27 5.33 -10.01
N MET A 80 -15.44 4.09 -10.46
CA MET A 80 -16.38 3.72 -11.52
C MET A 80 -17.84 4.04 -11.12
N LEU A 81 -18.20 3.78 -9.86
CA LEU A 81 -19.52 4.17 -9.33
C LEU A 81 -19.68 5.70 -9.30
N THR A 82 -18.65 6.42 -8.84
CA THR A 82 -18.66 7.88 -8.76
C THR A 82 -18.77 8.53 -10.15
N GLN A 83 -18.10 7.96 -11.14
CA GLN A 83 -18.16 8.37 -12.55
C GLN A 83 -19.46 7.91 -13.25
N LYS A 84 -20.35 7.20 -12.54
CA LYS A 84 -21.58 6.62 -13.08
C LYS A 84 -21.34 5.67 -14.26
N SER A 85 -20.16 5.07 -14.37
CA SER A 85 -19.86 4.08 -15.40
C SER A 85 -20.45 2.71 -15.08
N ILE A 86 -20.85 2.49 -13.83
CA ILE A 86 -21.58 1.32 -13.33
C ILE A 86 -22.72 1.77 -12.41
N ASP A 87 -23.80 1.00 -12.38
CA ASP A 87 -24.88 1.20 -11.42
C ASP A 87 -24.53 0.63 -10.03
N SER A 88 -25.32 1.01 -9.02
CA SER A 88 -25.10 0.59 -7.63
C SER A 88 -25.24 -0.92 -7.40
N GLU A 89 -26.10 -1.60 -8.17
CA GLU A 89 -26.29 -3.04 -8.04
C GLU A 89 -25.09 -3.80 -8.63
N SER A 90 -24.61 -3.37 -9.80
CA SER A 90 -23.39 -3.89 -10.42
C SER A 90 -22.17 -3.64 -9.56
N HIS A 91 -22.02 -2.43 -8.99
CA HIS A 91 -20.98 -2.14 -8.00
C HIS A 91 -21.02 -3.11 -6.82
N ARG A 92 -22.20 -3.31 -6.21
CA ARG A 92 -22.38 -4.22 -5.07
C ARG A 92 -22.00 -5.66 -5.42
N ARG A 93 -22.40 -6.15 -6.60
CA ARG A 93 -22.07 -7.51 -7.07
C ARG A 93 -20.55 -7.67 -7.28
N MET A 94 -19.93 -6.72 -7.98
CA MET A 94 -18.48 -6.75 -8.24
C MET A 94 -17.68 -6.66 -6.95
N LYS A 95 -18.08 -5.80 -6.02
CA LYS A 95 -17.45 -5.68 -4.70
C LYS A 95 -17.48 -7.01 -3.95
N LYS A 96 -18.62 -7.69 -3.93
CA LYS A 96 -18.75 -9.01 -3.29
C LYS A 96 -17.85 -10.06 -3.94
N ILE A 97 -17.75 -10.07 -5.27
CA ILE A 97 -16.86 -10.99 -6.00
C ILE A 97 -15.39 -10.72 -5.65
N LEU A 98 -15.00 -9.44 -5.57
CA LEU A 98 -13.65 -9.04 -5.16
C LEU A 98 -13.34 -9.49 -3.74
N GLU A 99 -14.27 -9.33 -2.79
CA GLU A 99 -14.11 -9.78 -1.39
C GLU A 99 -13.93 -11.30 -1.30
N MET A 100 -14.70 -12.06 -2.08
CA MET A 100 -14.56 -13.52 -2.16
C MET A 100 -13.20 -13.93 -2.73
N SER A 101 -12.78 -13.32 -3.84
CA SER A 101 -11.47 -13.61 -4.45
C SER A 101 -10.30 -13.21 -3.53
N PHE A 102 -10.44 -12.11 -2.80
CA PHE A 102 -9.46 -11.69 -1.80
C PHE A 102 -9.31 -12.73 -0.69
N THR A 103 -10.43 -13.20 -0.13
CA THR A 103 -10.45 -14.23 0.90
C THR A 103 -9.79 -15.52 0.41
N GLU A 104 -10.14 -15.97 -0.81
CA GLU A 104 -9.54 -17.16 -1.43
C GLU A 104 -8.02 -17.04 -1.58
N LYS A 105 -7.52 -15.87 -2.01
CA LYS A 105 -6.07 -15.63 -2.13
C LYS A 105 -5.37 -15.68 -0.77
N LEU A 106 -5.97 -15.15 0.29
CA LEU A 106 -5.44 -15.24 1.64
C LEU A 106 -5.38 -16.69 2.13
N GLU A 107 -6.42 -17.49 1.86
CA GLU A 107 -6.43 -18.91 2.20
C GLU A 107 -5.36 -19.72 1.45
N ILE A 108 -5.10 -19.40 0.17
CA ILE A 108 -4.03 -20.03 -0.60
C ILE A 108 -2.66 -19.72 0.04
N ILE A 109 -2.44 -18.47 0.46
CA ILE A 109 -1.21 -18.08 1.15
C ILE A 109 -1.08 -18.83 2.48
N ASP A 110 -2.14 -18.86 3.29
CA ASP A 110 -2.11 -19.57 4.58
C ASP A 110 -1.80 -21.06 4.39
N ARG A 111 -2.49 -21.73 3.46
CA ARG A 111 -2.24 -23.13 3.10
C ARG A 111 -0.80 -23.35 2.67
N LYS A 112 -0.27 -22.55 1.75
CA LYS A 112 1.12 -22.63 1.27
C LYS A 112 2.11 -22.64 2.43
N TYR A 113 1.96 -21.72 3.39
CA TYR A 113 2.89 -21.63 4.52
C TYR A 113 2.62 -22.69 5.60
N LYS A 114 1.40 -23.23 5.71
CA LYS A 114 1.06 -24.37 6.57
C LYS A 114 1.70 -25.68 6.07
N TYR A 115 1.57 -26.00 4.78
CA TYR A 115 2.20 -27.19 4.18
C TYR A 115 3.74 -27.17 4.29
N VAL A 116 4.36 -26.00 4.10
CA VAL A 116 5.82 -25.83 4.26
C VAL A 116 6.27 -26.12 5.69
N ASN A 117 5.44 -25.86 6.71
CA ASN A 117 5.78 -26.23 8.10
C ASN A 117 5.70 -27.74 8.32
N GLN A 118 4.62 -28.37 7.85
CA GLN A 118 4.37 -29.79 8.09
C GLN A 118 5.43 -30.69 7.42
N LYS A 119 5.86 -30.37 6.20
CA LYS A 119 6.91 -31.13 5.48
C LYS A 119 8.26 -31.11 6.20
N ARG A 120 8.59 -30.03 6.91
CA ARG A 120 9.85 -29.89 7.66
C ARG A 120 9.84 -30.60 9.01
N THR A 121 8.70 -30.64 9.70
CA THR A 121 8.57 -31.41 10.95
C THR A 121 8.66 -32.91 10.69
N SER A 122 8.09 -33.40 9.58
CA SER A 122 8.18 -34.83 9.21
C SER A 122 9.58 -35.27 8.80
N GLN A 123 10.41 -34.38 8.22
CA GLN A 123 11.82 -34.69 7.87
C GLN A 123 12.78 -34.71 9.07
N LYS A 124 12.40 -34.16 10.23
CA LYS A 124 13.21 -34.20 11.45
C LYS A 124 12.99 -35.47 12.29
N MET A 125 12.05 -36.34 11.91
CA MET A 125 11.63 -37.49 12.71
C MET A 125 12.07 -38.84 12.14
N THR A 126 12.89 -38.89 11.09
CA THR A 126 13.55 -40.15 10.67
C THR A 126 14.90 -40.25 11.38
N PRO A 127 15.04 -41.10 12.42
CA PRO A 127 16.33 -41.42 12.99
C PRO A 127 17.08 -42.30 11.98
N SER A 128 18.36 -41.98 11.75
CA SER A 128 19.32 -42.96 11.19
C SER A 128 19.68 -43.99 12.24
#